data_AF-A0A1W9T2X5-F1
#
_entry.id   AF-A0A1W9T2X5-F1
#
_cell.length_a   1.000
_cell.length_b   1.000
_cell.length_c   1.000
_cell.angle_alpha   90.00
_cell.angle_beta   90.00
_cell.angle_gamma   90.00
#
_symmetry.space_group_name_H-M   'P 1'
#
loop_
_entity.id
_entity.type
_entity.pdbx_description
1 polymer ?
#
loop_
_entity_poly.entity_id
_entity_poly.type
_entity_poly.pdbx_seq_one_letter_code
_entity_poly.pdbx_strand_id
1 'polypeptide(L)'
;MIYKNKPFRALAFMIIFTPLTLWIALKNPVSDCGCFGDAIVLTNWETFWKNIVLLALAILLVFKAKETDSFFKTNIAYWVLAFGFLSIMFFQWYNYSHLPIIDFRPYSVGTYIPDKMIIPEGAKQDSIITFLYYEKNGETKEFTEDNFPWEDTTWVWKDTKSKVVEKGYLPPIHDFDIYSFNLKRTGGEAAVNITDQMLADTNYSLLLISEDLRTAPFKPFKELTNLMNYCQVHKYKKYFITASVATDILEIHSKLPYLIDFYTADGITLKTIVRSNPGLVLIKQGKILAKWHNNDFPTIKKFKETIGKQ
;
A
#
# COMPACT_ATOMS: atom_id res chain seq x y z
N MET A 1 -40.36 -21.33 10.93
CA MET A 1 -40.22 -20.09 10.13
C MET A 1 -38.76 -19.67 9.86
N ILE A 2 -37.80 -19.97 10.75
CA ILE A 2 -36.40 -19.51 10.66
C ILE A 2 -35.60 -20.14 9.48
N TYR A 3 -36.03 -21.29 8.94
CA TYR A 3 -35.32 -21.97 7.84
C TYR A 3 -35.55 -21.37 6.45
N LYS A 4 -36.63 -20.60 6.22
CA LYS A 4 -36.98 -20.07 4.89
C LYS A 4 -36.18 -18.82 4.45
N ASN A 5 -35.49 -18.14 5.37
CA ASN A 5 -34.90 -16.81 5.12
C ASN A 5 -33.36 -16.83 4.95
N LYS A 6 -32.73 -18.00 4.89
CA LYS A 6 -31.26 -18.13 4.95
C LYS A 6 -30.49 -17.52 3.76
N PRO A 7 -30.90 -17.66 2.49
CA PRO A 7 -30.14 -17.10 1.36
C PRO A 7 -30.49 -15.63 1.05
N PHE A 8 -31.52 -15.06 1.70
CA PHE A 8 -31.97 -13.69 1.41
C PHE A 8 -30.92 -12.63 1.80
N ARG A 9 -30.08 -12.91 2.81
CA ARG A 9 -29.02 -11.99 3.24
C ARG A 9 -27.92 -11.83 2.18
N ALA A 10 -27.50 -12.93 1.57
CA ALA A 10 -26.51 -12.90 0.49
C ALA A 10 -27.09 -12.19 -0.75
N LEU A 11 -28.35 -12.49 -1.10
CA LEU A 11 -29.03 -11.81 -2.19
C LEU A 11 -29.16 -10.29 -1.94
N ALA A 12 -29.59 -9.88 -0.74
CA ALA A 12 -29.71 -8.48 -0.38
C ALA A 12 -28.38 -7.73 -0.48
N PHE A 13 -27.28 -8.35 -0.01
CA PHE A 13 -25.93 -7.82 -0.16
C PHE A 13 -25.56 -7.63 -1.64
N MET A 14 -25.80 -8.63 -2.48
CA MET A 14 -25.48 -8.57 -3.92
C MET A 14 -26.34 -7.56 -4.69
N ILE A 15 -27.62 -7.39 -4.32
CA ILE A 15 -28.51 -6.39 -4.93
C ILE A 15 -28.01 -4.96 -4.67
N ILE A 16 -27.37 -4.71 -3.53
CA ILE A 16 -26.79 -3.40 -3.21
C ILE A 16 -25.42 -3.25 -3.90
N PHE A 17 -24.58 -4.28 -3.86
CA PHE A 17 -23.21 -4.21 -4.38
C PHE A 17 -23.13 -4.21 -5.91
N THR A 18 -24.04 -4.88 -6.62
CA THR A 18 -23.98 -4.99 -8.09
C THR A 18 -24.18 -3.63 -8.78
N PRO A 19 -25.19 -2.81 -8.43
CA PRO A 19 -25.33 -1.44 -8.95
C PRO A 19 -24.17 -0.53 -8.58
N LEU A 20 -23.62 -0.67 -7.36
CA LEU A 20 -22.43 0.08 -6.96
C LEU A 20 -21.23 -0.26 -7.87
N THR A 21 -21.01 -1.54 -8.15
CA THR A 21 -19.93 -1.94 -9.07
C THR A 21 -20.18 -1.54 -10.52
N LEU A 22 -21.45 -1.45 -10.96
CA LEU A 22 -21.78 -0.86 -12.26
C LEU A 22 -21.39 0.62 -12.31
N TRP A 23 -21.70 1.38 -11.26
CA TRP A 23 -21.32 2.78 -11.18
C TRP A 23 -19.80 2.97 -11.22
N ILE A 24 -19.04 2.12 -10.51
CA ILE A 24 -17.57 2.13 -10.54
C ILE A 24 -17.05 1.79 -11.95
N ALA A 25 -17.61 0.78 -12.61
CA ALA A 25 -17.24 0.39 -13.97
C ALA A 25 -17.49 1.50 -15.02
N LEU A 26 -18.55 2.28 -14.83
CA LEU A 26 -18.91 3.38 -15.74
C LEU A 26 -18.11 4.66 -15.47
N LYS A 27 -17.87 5.01 -14.20
CA LYS A 27 -17.26 6.29 -13.82
C LYS A 27 -15.76 6.22 -13.55
N ASN A 28 -15.19 5.02 -13.41
CA ASN A 28 -13.78 4.78 -13.05
C ASN A 28 -13.26 5.72 -11.95
N PRO A 29 -13.97 5.87 -10.81
CA PRO A 29 -13.56 6.78 -9.74
C PRO A 29 -12.33 6.26 -8.97
N VAL A 30 -12.05 4.95 -9.06
CA VAL A 30 -10.96 4.26 -8.37
C VAL A 30 -10.25 3.32 -9.35
N SER A 31 -8.98 3.04 -9.07
CA SER A 31 -8.13 2.16 -9.88
C SER A 31 -8.45 0.68 -9.73
N ASP A 32 -8.95 0.26 -8.55
CA ASP A 32 -9.38 -1.10 -8.26
C ASP A 32 -10.56 -1.06 -7.27
N CYS A 33 -11.51 -1.99 -7.41
CA CYS A 33 -12.58 -2.22 -6.44
C CYS A 33 -12.06 -2.89 -5.15
N GLY A 34 -10.85 -3.46 -5.17
CA GLY A 34 -10.12 -3.91 -3.98
C GLY A 34 -10.70 -5.14 -3.29
N CYS A 35 -11.64 -5.86 -3.92
CA CYS A 35 -12.29 -7.03 -3.33
C CYS A 35 -11.33 -8.14 -2.91
N PHE A 36 -10.20 -8.27 -3.61
CA PHE A 36 -9.16 -9.26 -3.33
C PHE A 36 -7.82 -8.62 -2.90
N GLY A 37 -7.77 -7.29 -2.78
CA GLY A 37 -6.55 -6.53 -2.55
C GLY A 37 -5.44 -6.88 -3.56
N ASP A 38 -4.19 -6.80 -3.11
CA ASP A 38 -3.01 -7.02 -3.95
C ASP A 38 -2.84 -8.48 -4.45
N ALA A 39 -3.68 -9.41 -4.00
CA ALA A 39 -3.59 -10.81 -4.43
C ALA A 39 -4.12 -11.02 -5.86
N ILE A 40 -5.20 -10.32 -6.24
CA ILE A 40 -5.81 -10.38 -7.58
C ILE A 40 -6.37 -9.00 -7.91
N VAL A 41 -5.65 -8.25 -8.75
CA VAL A 41 -6.11 -6.96 -9.26
C VAL A 41 -7.06 -7.21 -10.43
N LEU A 42 -8.34 -6.89 -10.23
CA LEU A 42 -9.37 -6.99 -11.26
C LEU A 42 -9.69 -5.60 -11.79
N THR A 43 -9.88 -5.47 -13.09
CA THR A 43 -10.41 -4.24 -13.68
C THR A 43 -11.82 -3.97 -13.16
N ASN A 44 -12.26 -2.71 -13.25
CA ASN A 44 -13.60 -2.32 -12.80
C ASN A 44 -14.71 -3.11 -13.53
N TRP A 45 -14.51 -3.44 -14.81
CA TRP A 45 -15.44 -4.27 -15.59
C TRP A 45 -15.42 -5.75 -15.20
N GLU A 46 -14.24 -6.34 -14.96
CA GLU A 46 -14.13 -7.72 -14.47
C GLU A 46 -14.80 -7.87 -13.09
N THR A 47 -14.63 -6.87 -12.22
CA THR A 47 -15.30 -6.83 -10.92
C THR A 47 -16.83 -6.82 -11.08
N PHE A 48 -17.36 -6.01 -12.00
CA PHE A 48 -18.79 -5.96 -12.27
C PHE A 48 -19.33 -7.30 -12.78
N TRP A 49 -18.64 -7.92 -13.75
CA TRP A 49 -19.05 -9.23 -14.28
C TRP A 49 -18.99 -10.33 -13.23
N LYS A 50 -17.95 -10.35 -12.39
CA LYS A 50 -17.87 -11.24 -11.23
C LYS A 50 -19.10 -11.06 -10.33
N ASN A 51 -19.49 -9.82 -10.04
CA ASN A 51 -20.67 -9.55 -9.21
C ASN A 51 -21.98 -9.99 -9.87
N ILE A 52 -22.12 -9.89 -11.20
CA ILE A 52 -23.26 -10.47 -11.93
C ILE A 52 -23.32 -11.98 -11.76
N VAL A 53 -22.20 -12.68 -11.92
CA VAL A 53 -22.14 -14.14 -11.74
C VAL A 53 -22.51 -14.51 -10.30
N LEU A 54 -21.95 -13.81 -9.30
CA LEU A 54 -22.27 -14.02 -7.89
C LEU A 54 -23.76 -13.71 -7.59
N LEU A 55 -24.33 -12.69 -8.22
CA LEU A 55 -25.75 -12.36 -8.09
C LEU A 55 -26.63 -13.48 -8.68
N ALA A 56 -26.29 -14.00 -9.86
CA ALA A 56 -27.00 -15.13 -10.48
C ALA A 56 -26.95 -16.38 -9.59
N LEU A 57 -25.78 -16.70 -9.01
CA LEU A 57 -25.63 -17.79 -8.05
C LEU A 57 -26.45 -17.56 -6.78
N ALA A 58 -26.48 -16.33 -6.25
CA ALA A 58 -27.29 -15.97 -5.08
C ALA A 58 -28.79 -16.12 -5.36
N ILE A 59 -29.25 -15.70 -6.54
CA ILE A 59 -30.63 -15.87 -7.00
C ILE A 59 -30.99 -17.36 -7.09
N LEU A 60 -30.13 -18.17 -7.72
CA LEU A 60 -30.31 -19.61 -7.83
C LEU A 60 -30.41 -20.28 -6.45
N LEU A 61 -29.56 -19.88 -5.50
CA LEU A 61 -29.61 -20.35 -4.11
C LEU A 61 -30.93 -20.01 -3.42
N VAL A 62 -31.51 -18.83 -3.66
CA VAL A 62 -32.82 -18.46 -3.10
C VAL A 62 -33.95 -19.32 -3.69
N PHE A 63 -33.91 -19.58 -5.00
CA PHE A 63 -34.92 -20.43 -5.65
C PHE A 63 -34.83 -21.89 -5.20
N LYS A 64 -33.61 -22.42 -5.06
CA LYS A 64 -33.36 -23.81 -4.61
C LYS A 64 -33.37 -23.98 -3.10
N ALA A 65 -33.54 -22.91 -2.32
CA ALA A 65 -33.50 -22.91 -0.86
C ALA A 65 -34.49 -23.87 -0.17
N LYS A 66 -35.61 -24.19 -0.85
CA LYS A 66 -36.64 -25.10 -0.32
C LYS A 66 -36.29 -26.58 -0.54
N GLU A 67 -35.38 -26.86 -1.47
CA GLU A 67 -34.96 -28.22 -1.86
C GLU A 67 -33.64 -28.63 -1.15
N THR A 68 -33.00 -27.71 -0.45
CA THR A 68 -31.73 -27.98 0.25
C THR A 68 -31.97 -28.47 1.67
N ASP A 69 -31.79 -29.77 1.88
CA ASP A 69 -31.69 -30.35 3.22
C ASP A 69 -30.34 -30.02 3.87
N SER A 70 -30.32 -29.87 5.20
CA SER A 70 -29.08 -29.62 5.94
C SER A 70 -28.26 -30.90 6.03
N PHE A 71 -27.11 -30.93 5.36
CA PHE A 71 -26.15 -32.04 5.47
C PHE A 71 -25.64 -32.27 6.91
N PHE A 72 -25.59 -31.22 7.73
CA PHE A 72 -25.14 -31.30 9.13
C PHE A 72 -26.32 -31.25 10.11
N LYS A 73 -26.20 -32.00 11.20
CA LYS A 73 -27.06 -31.82 12.39
C LYS A 73 -26.87 -30.38 12.91
N THR A 74 -27.94 -29.77 13.39
CA THR A 74 -27.97 -28.37 13.86
C THR A 74 -26.82 -28.03 14.82
N ASN A 75 -26.49 -28.91 15.77
CA ASN A 75 -25.41 -28.68 16.72
C ASN A 75 -24.02 -28.67 16.06
N ILE A 76 -23.78 -29.57 15.11
CA ILE A 76 -22.50 -29.64 14.36
C ILE A 76 -22.37 -28.39 13.49
N ALA A 77 -23.45 -27.94 12.85
CA ALA A 77 -23.44 -26.73 12.04
C ALA A 77 -23.05 -25.48 12.88
N TYR A 78 -23.55 -25.34 14.11
CA TYR A 78 -23.14 -24.25 15.00
C TYR A 78 -21.67 -24.33 15.40
N TRP A 79 -21.15 -25.52 15.69
CA TRP A 79 -19.72 -25.70 15.98
C TRP A 79 -18.83 -25.36 14.78
N VAL A 80 -19.20 -25.78 13.58
CA VAL A 80 -18.47 -25.44 12.35
C VAL A 80 -18.47 -23.93 12.11
N LEU A 81 -19.62 -23.27 12.30
CA LEU A 81 -19.72 -21.81 12.18
C LEU A 81 -18.88 -21.09 13.24
N ALA A 82 -18.95 -21.52 14.50
CA ALA A 82 -18.18 -20.94 15.59
C ALA A 82 -16.66 -21.12 15.37
N PHE A 83 -16.23 -22.31 14.97
CA PHE A 83 -14.85 -22.59 14.64
C PHE A 83 -14.36 -21.76 13.45
N GLY A 84 -15.15 -21.66 12.39
CA GLY A 84 -14.84 -20.82 11.23
C GLY A 84 -14.68 -19.35 11.61
N PHE A 85 -15.60 -18.83 12.42
CA PHE A 85 -15.54 -17.46 12.94
C PHE A 85 -14.30 -17.22 13.79
N LEU A 86 -14.03 -18.10 14.78
CA LEU A 86 -12.86 -17.99 15.65
C LEU A 86 -11.55 -18.10 14.86
N SER A 87 -11.50 -18.95 13.84
CA SER A 87 -10.32 -19.09 12.97
C SER A 87 -10.04 -17.80 12.19
N ILE A 88 -11.07 -17.16 11.63
CA ILE A 88 -10.94 -15.87 10.94
C ILE A 88 -10.51 -14.77 11.92
N MET A 89 -11.13 -14.71 13.10
CA MET A 89 -10.76 -13.74 14.13
C MET A 89 -9.31 -13.91 14.60
N PHE A 90 -8.88 -15.15 14.83
CA PHE A 90 -7.50 -15.46 15.20
C PHE A 90 -6.53 -15.07 14.08
N PHE A 91 -6.84 -15.41 12.83
CA PHE A 91 -6.04 -15.03 11.67
C PHE A 91 -5.92 -13.50 11.57
N GLN A 92 -7.02 -12.75 11.69
CA GLN A 92 -6.99 -11.29 11.67
C GLN A 92 -6.17 -10.71 12.82
N TRP A 93 -6.36 -11.20 14.04
CA TRP A 93 -5.61 -10.76 15.20
C TRP A 93 -4.10 -11.04 15.06
N TYR A 94 -3.74 -12.20 14.53
CA TYR A 94 -2.36 -12.57 14.26
C TYR A 94 -1.72 -11.62 13.22
N ASN A 95 -2.36 -11.40 12.08
CA ASN A 95 -1.85 -10.50 11.03
C ASN A 95 -1.91 -9.01 11.42
N TYR A 96 -2.66 -8.65 12.47
CA TYR A 96 -2.65 -7.31 13.07
C TYR A 96 -1.50 -7.14 14.06
N SER A 97 -1.17 -8.20 14.80
CA SER A 97 -0.17 -8.18 15.87
C SER A 97 1.23 -8.62 15.41
N HIS A 98 1.31 -9.24 14.24
CA HIS A 98 2.52 -9.75 13.59
C HIS A 98 2.48 -9.36 12.10
N LEU A 99 3.62 -9.49 11.40
CA LEU A 99 3.62 -9.28 9.96
C LEU A 99 2.71 -10.29 9.24
N PRO A 100 2.11 -9.91 8.10
CA PRO A 100 1.29 -10.82 7.33
C PRO A 100 2.02 -12.11 6.97
N ILE A 101 1.36 -13.26 7.13
CA ILE A 101 1.96 -14.58 6.83
C ILE A 101 2.37 -14.65 5.35
N ILE A 102 1.55 -14.06 4.48
CA ILE A 102 1.82 -13.97 3.04
C ILE A 102 1.80 -12.48 2.66
N ASP A 103 2.91 -12.01 2.11
CA ASP A 103 3.08 -10.61 1.67
C ASP A 103 2.98 -10.55 0.13
N PHE A 104 1.82 -10.14 -0.38
CA PHE A 104 1.57 -9.98 -1.84
C PHE A 104 2.14 -8.68 -2.41
N ARG A 105 2.70 -7.82 -1.55
CA ARG A 105 3.20 -6.49 -1.93
C ARG A 105 4.56 -6.56 -2.64
N PRO A 106 4.91 -5.51 -3.38
CA PRO A 106 6.17 -5.45 -4.12
C PRO A 106 7.43 -5.47 -3.25
N TYR A 107 7.31 -5.24 -1.94
CA TYR A 107 8.43 -5.27 -1.00
C TYR A 107 8.60 -6.61 -0.29
N SER A 108 8.01 -7.71 -0.73
CA SER A 108 8.10 -9.01 -0.03
C SER A 108 9.56 -9.47 0.19
N VAL A 109 9.78 -10.29 1.23
CA VAL A 109 11.12 -10.80 1.56
C VAL A 109 11.69 -11.59 0.38
N GLY A 110 12.92 -11.30 -0.01
CA GLY A 110 13.59 -11.87 -1.18
C GLY A 110 13.57 -10.98 -2.41
N THR A 111 12.73 -9.94 -2.43
CA THR A 111 12.62 -9.01 -3.58
C THR A 111 13.83 -8.10 -3.67
N TYR A 112 14.33 -7.90 -4.89
CA TYR A 112 15.29 -6.87 -5.23
C TYR A 112 14.53 -5.62 -5.71
N ILE A 113 14.65 -4.54 -4.93
CA ILE A 113 13.88 -3.31 -5.11
C ILE A 113 14.12 -2.66 -6.49
N PRO A 114 15.38 -2.51 -6.97
CA PRO A 114 15.64 -1.85 -8.25
C PRO A 114 14.92 -2.49 -9.44
N ASP A 115 14.85 -3.83 -9.52
CA ASP A 115 14.13 -4.52 -10.60
C ASP A 115 12.63 -4.18 -10.64
N LYS A 116 12.04 -3.85 -9.49
CA LYS A 116 10.63 -3.49 -9.36
C LYS A 116 10.36 -1.99 -9.56
N MET A 117 11.42 -1.19 -9.73
CA MET A 117 11.35 0.24 -10.07
C MET A 117 11.47 0.49 -11.58
N ILE A 118 11.95 -0.49 -12.35
CA ILE A 118 12.15 -0.35 -13.79
C ILE A 118 10.81 -0.42 -14.52
N ILE A 119 10.57 0.57 -15.39
CA ILE A 119 9.50 0.54 -16.38
C ILE A 119 10.00 -0.27 -17.59
N PRO A 120 9.32 -1.36 -17.98
CA PRO A 120 9.77 -2.17 -19.11
C PRO A 120 9.68 -1.40 -20.43
N GLU A 121 10.58 -1.70 -21.36
CA GLU A 121 10.58 -1.10 -22.69
C GLU A 121 9.25 -1.40 -23.41
N GLY A 122 8.59 -0.36 -23.94
CA GLY A 122 7.29 -0.47 -24.60
C GLY A 122 6.08 -0.43 -23.66
N ALA A 123 6.28 -0.15 -22.36
CA ALA A 123 5.17 0.10 -21.45
C ALA A 123 4.32 1.30 -21.89
N LYS A 124 3.00 1.20 -21.74
CA LYS A 124 2.07 2.30 -22.04
C LYS A 124 2.47 3.54 -21.22
N GLN A 125 2.66 4.67 -21.88
CA GLN A 125 2.89 5.95 -21.21
C GLN A 125 1.54 6.61 -20.86
N ASP A 126 1.57 7.59 -19.96
CA ASP A 126 0.40 8.39 -19.65
C ASP A 126 -0.13 9.07 -20.92
N SER A 127 -1.39 8.82 -21.26
CA SER A 127 -2.10 9.60 -22.26
C SER A 127 -2.61 10.87 -21.58
N ILE A 128 -1.89 11.97 -21.78
CA ILE A 128 -2.27 13.29 -21.29
C ILE A 128 -2.93 14.02 -22.44
N ILE A 129 -4.22 14.35 -22.30
CA ILE A 129 -4.87 15.30 -23.21
C ILE A 129 -4.84 16.67 -22.54
N THR A 130 -4.25 17.64 -23.24
CA THR A 130 -4.20 19.03 -22.80
C THR A 130 -5.38 19.78 -23.39
N PHE A 131 -6.25 20.29 -22.53
CA PHE A 131 -7.37 21.16 -22.90
C PHE A 131 -6.92 22.61 -22.73
N LEU A 132 -7.08 23.39 -23.80
CA LEU A 132 -6.84 24.82 -23.82
C LEU A 132 -8.19 25.54 -23.74
N TYR A 133 -8.37 26.39 -22.74
CA TYR A 133 -9.58 27.21 -22.58
C TYR A 133 -9.31 28.60 -23.15
N TYR A 134 -10.07 28.97 -24.17
CA TYR A 134 -10.00 30.28 -24.80
C TYR A 134 -11.36 30.99 -24.74
N GLU A 135 -11.32 32.31 -24.67
CA GLU A 135 -12.51 33.15 -24.58
C GLU A 135 -12.65 34.04 -25.82
N LYS A 136 -13.87 34.11 -26.36
CA LYS A 136 -14.24 35.02 -27.44
C LYS A 136 -15.65 35.54 -27.18
N ASN A 137 -15.83 36.86 -27.17
CA ASN A 137 -17.11 37.53 -26.91
C ASN A 137 -17.80 37.12 -25.59
N GLY A 138 -17.03 36.81 -24.54
CA GLY A 138 -17.56 36.37 -23.24
C GLY A 138 -17.93 34.89 -23.13
N GLU A 139 -17.79 34.12 -24.22
CA GLU A 139 -17.95 32.65 -24.20
C GLU A 139 -16.59 31.97 -24.08
N THR A 140 -16.40 31.16 -23.03
CA THR A 140 -15.23 30.29 -22.88
C THR A 140 -15.47 28.97 -23.60
N LYS A 141 -14.60 28.59 -24.54
CA LYS A 141 -14.62 27.28 -25.21
C LYS A 141 -13.35 26.48 -24.90
N GLU A 142 -13.51 25.16 -24.85
CA GLU A 142 -12.40 24.21 -24.72
C GLU A 142 -11.92 23.75 -26.10
N PHE A 143 -10.60 23.72 -26.27
CA PHE A 143 -9.92 23.27 -27.47
C PHE A 143 -8.88 22.21 -27.12
N THR A 144 -8.73 21.21 -27.96
CA THR A 144 -7.60 20.25 -27.93
C THR A 144 -6.64 20.59 -29.06
N GLU A 145 -5.45 19.99 -29.08
CA GLU A 145 -4.47 20.16 -30.17
C GLU A 145 -5.09 19.91 -31.56
N ASP A 146 -5.98 18.92 -31.67
CA ASP A 146 -6.64 18.55 -32.92
C ASP A 146 -7.73 19.52 -33.38
N ASN A 147 -8.31 20.31 -32.47
CA ASN A 147 -9.48 21.15 -32.74
C ASN A 147 -9.21 22.64 -32.50
N PHE A 148 -7.95 23.02 -32.31
CA PHE A 148 -7.58 24.40 -32.05
C PHE A 148 -7.66 25.25 -33.34
N PRO A 149 -8.47 26.33 -33.38
CA PRO A 149 -8.60 27.15 -34.58
C PRO A 149 -7.40 28.09 -34.73
N TRP A 150 -6.28 27.59 -35.26
CA TRP A 150 -5.03 28.35 -35.45
C TRP A 150 -5.18 29.58 -36.35
N GLU A 151 -6.23 29.65 -37.18
CA GLU A 151 -6.50 30.76 -38.09
C GLU A 151 -7.28 31.92 -37.46
N ASP A 152 -7.90 31.71 -36.29
CA ASP A 152 -8.75 32.70 -35.63
C ASP A 152 -8.01 33.39 -34.47
N THR A 153 -7.44 34.57 -34.73
CA THR A 153 -6.65 35.33 -33.73
C THR A 153 -7.50 36.08 -32.70
N THR A 154 -8.83 35.96 -32.74
CA THR A 154 -9.74 36.69 -31.83
C THR A 154 -10.00 35.94 -30.51
N TRP A 155 -9.49 34.72 -30.39
CA TRP A 155 -9.54 33.92 -29.17
C TRP A 155 -8.45 34.37 -28.19
N VAL A 156 -8.84 34.71 -26.96
CA VAL A 156 -7.91 35.06 -25.88
C VAL A 156 -7.69 33.86 -24.96
N TRP A 157 -6.44 33.47 -24.76
CA TRP A 157 -6.09 32.36 -23.86
C TRP A 157 -6.47 32.71 -22.41
N LYS A 158 -7.07 31.76 -21.70
CA LYS A 158 -7.52 31.94 -20.31
C LYS A 158 -6.90 30.94 -19.36
N ASP A 159 -6.89 29.66 -19.73
CA ASP A 159 -6.43 28.59 -18.87
C ASP A 159 -5.98 27.38 -19.70
N THR A 160 -5.08 26.57 -19.15
CA THR A 160 -4.67 25.30 -19.73
C THR A 160 -4.83 24.24 -18.66
N LYS A 161 -5.68 23.24 -18.92
CA LYS A 161 -5.84 22.10 -18.01
C LYS A 161 -5.51 20.82 -18.74
N SER A 162 -4.51 20.12 -18.23
CA SER A 162 -4.20 18.78 -18.70
C SER A 162 -4.98 17.76 -17.88
N LYS A 163 -5.62 16.80 -18.56
CA LYS A 163 -6.29 15.67 -17.94
C LYS A 163 -5.60 14.40 -18.37
N VAL A 164 -5.15 13.60 -17.41
CA VAL A 164 -4.68 12.23 -17.67
C VAL A 164 -5.90 11.41 -18.04
N VAL A 165 -6.00 10.99 -19.30
CA VAL A 165 -7.14 10.24 -19.85
C VAL A 165 -6.93 8.74 -19.69
N GLU A 166 -5.69 8.27 -19.89
CA GLU A 166 -5.28 6.89 -19.61
C GLU A 166 -3.99 6.93 -18.80
N LYS A 167 -4.02 6.35 -17.60
CA LYS A 167 -2.80 6.17 -16.80
C LYS A 167 -1.91 5.14 -17.48
N GLY A 168 -0.66 5.50 -17.69
CA GLY A 168 0.40 4.63 -18.14
C GLY A 168 0.72 3.55 -17.12
N TYR A 169 1.58 2.64 -17.52
CA TYR A 169 2.08 1.59 -16.65
C TYR A 169 2.91 2.20 -15.52
N LEU A 170 2.43 2.05 -14.29
CA LEU A 170 3.19 2.36 -13.09
C LEU A 170 3.95 1.10 -12.65
N PRO A 171 5.28 1.19 -12.41
CA PRO A 171 6.02 0.05 -11.90
C PRO A 171 5.50 -0.33 -10.50
N PRO A 172 5.65 -1.60 -10.09
CA PRO A 172 5.19 -2.04 -8.78
C PRO A 172 5.75 -1.20 -7.63
N ILE A 173 6.96 -0.65 -7.79
CA ILE A 173 7.55 0.34 -6.89
C ILE A 173 7.77 1.64 -7.67
N HIS A 174 6.99 2.68 -7.40
CA HIS A 174 7.08 3.99 -8.09
C HIS A 174 7.37 5.17 -7.17
N ASP A 175 7.07 5.08 -5.86
CA ASP A 175 7.21 6.18 -4.89
C ASP A 175 8.25 5.88 -3.79
N PHE A 176 9.31 5.16 -4.13
CA PHE A 176 10.36 4.78 -3.18
C PHE A 176 11.46 5.84 -3.12
N ASP A 177 11.13 7.01 -2.58
CA ASP A 177 12.09 8.09 -2.36
C ASP A 177 12.33 8.34 -0.87
N ILE A 178 13.60 8.28 -0.46
CA ILE A 178 14.04 8.52 0.90
C ILE A 178 14.90 9.79 0.92
N TYR A 179 14.45 10.77 1.68
CA TYR A 179 15.10 12.06 1.82
C TYR A 179 15.82 12.18 3.17
N SER A 180 17.00 12.78 3.17
CA SER A 180 17.75 13.09 4.40
C SER A 180 16.99 14.11 5.26
N PHE A 181 16.85 13.86 6.56
CA PHE A 181 16.36 14.85 7.52
C PHE A 181 17.53 15.46 8.29
N ASN A 182 17.66 16.79 8.28
CA ASN A 182 18.70 17.49 9.03
C ASN A 182 18.08 18.52 9.98
N LEU A 183 18.26 18.28 11.28
CA LEU A 183 17.75 19.08 12.40
C LEU A 183 18.31 20.52 12.43
N LYS A 184 19.48 20.76 11.82
CA LYS A 184 20.16 22.06 11.79
C LYS A 184 19.87 22.87 10.52
N ARG A 185 18.84 22.51 9.74
CA ARG A 185 18.43 23.25 8.54
C ARG A 185 17.89 24.62 8.90
N THR A 186 18.80 25.59 8.95
CA THR A 186 18.49 27.02 8.96
C THR A 186 18.78 27.55 7.56
N GLY A 187 17.76 27.57 6.69
CA GLY A 187 17.84 28.16 5.36
C GLY A 187 17.98 27.15 4.20
N GLY A 188 16.91 27.04 3.40
CA GLY A 188 16.91 26.83 1.94
C GLY A 188 17.55 25.59 1.30
N GLU A 189 18.45 24.86 1.95
CA GLU A 189 19.08 23.67 1.34
C GLU A 189 18.01 22.63 0.99
N ALA A 190 18.11 21.98 -0.18
CA ALA A 190 17.18 20.94 -0.59
C ALA A 190 17.39 19.66 0.22
N ALA A 191 16.36 18.85 0.44
CA ALA A 191 16.54 17.53 1.06
C ALA A 191 17.20 16.62 0.02
N VAL A 192 18.26 15.91 0.41
CA VAL A 192 19.00 15.05 -0.52
C VAL A 192 18.29 13.70 -0.58
N ASN A 193 17.93 13.26 -1.78
CA ASN A 193 17.44 11.90 -2.02
C ASN A 193 18.64 10.94 -1.90
N ILE A 194 18.56 9.99 -0.97
CA ILE A 194 19.63 9.02 -0.67
C ILE A 194 19.29 7.60 -1.14
N THR A 195 18.19 7.43 -1.87
CA THR A 195 17.64 6.12 -2.25
C THR A 195 18.66 5.28 -3.00
N ASP A 196 19.25 5.82 -4.07
CA ASP A 196 20.23 5.09 -4.89
C ASP A 196 21.46 4.69 -4.07
N GLN A 197 21.95 5.60 -3.21
CA GLN A 197 23.09 5.32 -2.33
C GLN A 197 22.78 4.20 -1.32
N MET A 198 21.56 4.18 -0.79
CA MET A 198 21.11 3.15 0.14
C MET A 198 20.94 1.80 -0.58
N LEU A 199 20.37 1.78 -1.78
CA LEU A 199 20.16 0.57 -2.57
C LEU A 199 21.48 0.01 -3.13
N ALA A 200 22.46 0.85 -3.43
CA ALA A 200 23.77 0.45 -3.92
C ALA A 200 24.71 -0.07 -2.81
N ASP A 201 24.34 0.06 -1.53
CA ASP A 201 25.21 -0.37 -0.43
C ASP A 201 25.39 -1.89 -0.42
N THR A 202 26.64 -2.34 -0.55
CA THR A 202 27.01 -3.75 -0.55
C THR A 202 26.98 -4.38 0.84
N ASN A 203 26.99 -3.55 1.90
CA ASN A 203 26.90 -4.00 3.28
C ASN A 203 25.44 -4.07 3.75
N TYR A 204 25.22 -4.67 4.93
CA TYR A 204 23.89 -4.72 5.53
C TYR A 204 23.43 -3.33 5.97
N SER A 205 22.20 -2.99 5.60
CA SER A 205 21.51 -1.78 6.03
C SER A 205 20.24 -2.15 6.80
N LEU A 206 20.11 -1.62 8.02
CA LEU A 206 18.95 -1.83 8.87
C LEU A 206 18.06 -0.59 8.85
N LEU A 207 16.83 -0.77 8.37
CA LEU A 207 15.83 0.29 8.26
C LEU A 207 14.84 0.11 9.41
N LEU A 208 14.74 1.11 10.27
CA LEU A 208 13.67 1.26 11.25
C LEU A 208 12.63 2.20 10.66
N ILE A 209 11.47 1.65 10.30
CA ILE A 209 10.41 2.37 9.61
C ILE A 209 9.27 2.64 10.59
N SER A 210 8.85 3.89 10.68
CA SER A 210 7.70 4.30 11.50
C SER A 210 6.92 5.36 10.76
N GLU A 211 5.76 5.00 10.23
CA GLU A 211 4.96 5.93 9.43
C GLU A 211 4.51 7.14 10.27
N ASP A 212 3.89 6.90 11.42
CA ASP A 212 3.46 7.94 12.36
C ASP A 212 4.06 7.72 13.75
N LEU A 213 4.96 8.62 14.16
CA LEU A 213 5.66 8.56 15.44
C LEU A 213 4.71 8.70 16.64
N ARG A 214 3.54 9.34 16.47
CA ARG A 214 2.57 9.57 17.56
C ARG A 214 1.83 8.30 17.94
N THR A 215 1.65 7.39 16.98
CA THR A 215 0.98 6.10 17.20
C THR A 215 1.95 4.96 17.46
N ALA A 216 3.24 5.17 17.21
CA ALA A 216 4.29 4.20 17.45
C ALA A 216 4.46 3.96 18.97
N PRO A 217 4.25 2.72 19.46
CA PRO A 217 4.53 2.40 20.85
C PRO A 217 6.04 2.29 21.03
N PHE A 218 6.72 3.42 21.25
CA PHE A 218 8.12 3.45 21.65
C PHE A 218 8.26 2.96 23.09
N LYS A 219 8.10 1.65 23.28
CA LYS A 219 8.58 1.00 24.51
C LYS A 219 10.12 1.06 24.50
N PRO A 220 10.79 1.13 25.66
CA PRO A 220 12.23 0.93 25.73
C PRO A 220 12.55 -0.51 25.31
N PHE A 221 12.70 -0.72 24.00
CA PHE A 221 13.01 -2.00 23.40
C PHE A 221 14.49 -2.29 23.65
N LYS A 222 14.77 -3.10 24.67
CA LYS A 222 16.12 -3.61 24.94
C LYS A 222 16.70 -4.28 23.69
N GLU A 223 15.86 -4.99 22.95
CA GLU A 223 16.20 -5.67 21.69
C GLU A 223 16.62 -4.68 20.61
N LEU A 224 15.87 -3.60 20.43
CA LEU A 224 16.22 -2.56 19.45
C LEU A 224 17.56 -1.93 19.81
N THR A 225 17.74 -1.45 21.04
CA THR A 225 19.01 -0.84 21.47
C THR A 225 20.19 -1.80 21.25
N ASN A 226 20.02 -3.08 21.57
CA ASN A 226 21.02 -4.12 21.35
C ASN A 226 21.34 -4.31 19.85
N LEU A 227 20.33 -4.36 18.99
CA LEU A 227 20.50 -4.45 17.53
C LEU A 227 21.23 -3.22 16.97
N MET A 228 20.88 -2.05 17.48
CA MET A 228 21.44 -0.77 17.04
C MET A 228 22.92 -0.63 17.40
N ASN A 229 23.27 -1.06 18.62
CA ASN A 229 24.66 -1.16 19.07
C ASN A 229 25.44 -2.20 18.26
N TYR A 230 24.83 -3.36 17.99
CA TYR A 230 25.44 -4.41 17.16
C TYR A 230 25.75 -3.89 15.75
N CYS A 231 24.80 -3.22 15.12
CA CYS A 231 24.98 -2.61 13.80
C CYS A 231 26.08 -1.55 13.81
N GLN A 232 26.20 -0.75 14.87
CA GLN A 232 27.27 0.24 15.01
C GLN A 232 28.65 -0.40 15.13
N VAL A 233 28.81 -1.45 15.93
CA VAL A 233 30.08 -2.19 16.06
C VAL A 233 30.51 -2.81 14.73
N HIS A 234 29.56 -3.36 13.98
CA HIS A 234 29.81 -4.00 12.67
C HIS A 234 29.79 -3.01 11.48
N LYS A 235 29.64 -1.71 11.74
CA LYS A 235 29.56 -0.65 10.71
C LYS A 235 28.46 -0.89 9.67
N TYR A 236 27.35 -1.51 10.08
CA TYR A 236 26.14 -1.60 9.28
C TYR A 236 25.42 -0.25 9.32
N LYS A 237 24.95 0.21 8.17
CA LYS A 237 24.19 1.46 8.10
C LYS A 237 22.83 1.28 8.73
N LYS A 238 22.35 2.35 9.36
CA LYS A 238 21.11 2.37 10.12
C LYS A 238 20.31 3.56 9.61
N TYR A 239 19.04 3.35 9.28
CA TYR A 239 18.16 4.39 8.74
C TYR A 239 16.88 4.42 9.56
N PHE A 240 16.55 5.57 10.16
CA PHE A 240 15.24 5.78 10.75
C PHE A 240 14.40 6.53 9.72
N ILE A 241 13.35 5.90 9.21
CA ILE A 241 12.52 6.50 8.15
C ILE A 241 11.13 6.73 8.69
N THR A 242 10.62 7.96 8.54
CA THR A 242 9.29 8.35 8.99
C THR A 242 8.59 9.31 8.04
N ALA A 243 7.25 9.32 8.06
CA ALA A 243 6.45 10.33 7.38
C ALA A 243 5.98 11.44 8.34
N SER A 244 6.42 11.39 9.61
CA SER A 244 6.02 12.36 10.63
C SER A 244 6.71 13.70 10.47
N VAL A 245 6.09 14.73 11.04
CA VAL A 245 6.59 16.11 10.98
C VAL A 245 7.82 16.32 11.89
N ALA A 246 8.57 17.38 11.62
CA ALA A 246 9.81 17.70 12.33
C ALA A 246 9.63 17.82 13.86
N THR A 247 8.48 18.30 14.34
CA THR A 247 8.19 18.42 15.78
C THR A 247 8.17 17.06 16.47
N ASP A 248 7.56 16.07 15.83
CA ASP A 248 7.43 14.72 16.39
C ASP A 248 8.79 14.02 16.34
N ILE A 249 9.57 14.24 15.28
CA ILE A 249 10.94 13.74 15.17
C ILE A 249 11.81 14.30 16.29
N LEU A 250 11.71 15.60 16.58
CA LEU A 250 12.44 16.25 17.67
C LEU A 250 12.08 15.67 19.04
N GLU A 251 10.79 15.43 19.28
CA GLU A 251 10.33 14.81 20.52
C GLU A 251 10.90 13.40 20.69
N ILE A 252 10.86 12.57 19.65
CA ILE A 252 11.43 11.22 19.68
C ILE A 252 12.95 11.27 19.81
N HIS A 253 13.63 12.17 19.11
CA HIS A 253 15.08 12.36 19.21
C HIS A 253 15.49 12.74 20.64
N SER A 254 14.71 13.55 21.35
CA SER A 254 14.98 13.90 22.76
C SER A 254 14.88 12.68 23.70
N LYS A 255 13.97 11.75 23.39
CA LYS A 255 13.77 10.50 24.15
C LYS A 255 14.79 9.42 23.79
N LEU A 256 15.30 9.45 22.56
CA LEU A 256 16.16 8.42 21.95
C LEU A 256 17.38 9.04 21.22
N PRO A 257 18.24 9.84 21.89
CA PRO A 257 19.27 10.65 21.24
C PRO A 257 20.41 9.85 20.61
N TYR A 258 20.55 8.56 20.92
CA TYR A 258 21.71 7.75 20.56
C TYR A 258 21.54 6.88 19.33
N LEU A 259 20.39 6.92 18.65
CA LEU A 259 20.00 5.75 17.86
C LEU A 259 20.26 5.88 16.36
N ILE A 260 19.83 6.93 15.65
CA ILE A 260 19.96 7.01 14.17
C ILE A 260 19.83 8.44 13.63
N ASP A 261 20.45 8.70 12.48
CA ASP A 261 20.03 9.74 11.54
C ASP A 261 18.58 9.48 11.06
N PHE A 262 17.78 10.54 11.05
CA PHE A 262 16.41 10.49 10.58
C PHE A 262 16.34 10.75 9.06
N TYR A 263 15.34 10.14 8.45
CA TYR A 263 15.03 10.25 7.03
C TYR A 263 13.51 10.33 6.86
N THR A 264 13.09 10.97 5.79
CA THR A 264 11.68 11.17 5.48
C THR A 264 11.30 10.51 4.18
N ALA A 265 10.15 9.85 4.15
CA ALA A 265 9.56 9.24 2.96
C ALA A 265 8.03 9.31 3.04
N ASP A 266 7.35 9.00 1.94
CA ASP A 266 5.89 8.99 1.89
C ASP A 266 5.27 7.93 2.82
N GLY A 267 4.20 8.29 3.53
CA GLY A 267 3.56 7.42 4.51
C GLY A 267 2.87 6.20 3.91
N ILE A 268 2.31 6.30 2.71
CA ILE A 268 1.70 5.18 1.99
C ILE A 268 2.81 4.20 1.59
N THR A 269 3.94 4.71 1.09
CA THR A 269 5.13 3.90 0.80
C THR A 269 5.62 3.16 2.05
N LEU A 270 5.77 3.83 3.19
CA LEU A 270 6.21 3.20 4.44
C LEU A 270 5.26 2.08 4.91
N LYS A 271 3.94 2.33 4.86
CA LYS A 271 2.89 1.31 5.14
C LYS A 271 2.96 0.12 4.19
N THR A 272 3.34 0.37 2.93
CA THR A 272 3.47 -0.66 1.90
C THR A 272 4.75 -1.49 2.09
N ILE A 273 5.84 -0.89 2.55
CA ILE A 273 7.08 -1.60 2.87
C ILE A 273 6.89 -2.53 4.07
N VAL A 274 6.35 -2.03 5.17
CA VAL A 274 6.18 -2.82 6.41
C VAL A 274 4.85 -2.50 7.08
N ARG A 275 4.02 -3.53 7.34
CA ARG A 275 2.75 -3.39 8.07
C ARG A 275 2.99 -3.41 9.58
N SER A 276 3.86 -2.53 10.04
CA SER A 276 4.13 -2.35 11.46
C SER A 276 4.59 -0.94 11.72
N ASN A 277 4.24 -0.42 12.90
CA ASN A 277 4.66 0.88 13.36
C ASN A 277 5.15 0.78 14.82
N PRO A 278 6.47 0.84 15.10
CA PRO A 278 7.58 0.79 14.15
C PRO A 278 7.87 -0.63 13.61
N GLY A 279 8.34 -0.77 12.38
CA GLY A 279 8.81 -2.04 11.80
C GLY A 279 10.30 -2.02 11.48
N LEU A 280 10.94 -3.20 11.47
CA LEU A 280 12.34 -3.35 11.03
C LEU A 280 12.40 -4.01 9.66
N VAL A 281 13.30 -3.53 8.80
CA VAL A 281 13.59 -4.13 7.50
C VAL A 281 15.11 -4.22 7.33
N LEU A 282 15.61 -5.42 7.02
CA LEU A 282 17.00 -5.65 6.68
C LEU A 282 17.14 -5.71 5.16
N ILE A 283 18.00 -4.86 4.62
CA ILE A 283 18.35 -4.88 3.20
C ILE A 283 19.85 -5.04 3.01
N LYS A 284 20.24 -5.57 1.85
CA LYS A 284 21.62 -5.65 1.39
C LYS A 284 21.62 -5.48 -0.12
N GLN A 285 22.35 -4.51 -0.64
CA GLN A 285 22.45 -4.22 -2.07
C GLN A 285 21.05 -4.23 -2.72
N GLY A 286 20.12 -3.43 -2.19
CA GLY A 286 18.75 -3.30 -2.72
C GLY A 286 17.84 -4.53 -2.56
N LYS A 287 18.33 -5.64 -2.02
CA LYS A 287 17.52 -6.85 -1.75
C LYS A 287 17.00 -6.85 -0.32
N ILE A 288 15.71 -7.15 -0.16
CA ILE A 288 15.07 -7.29 1.16
C ILE A 288 15.36 -8.69 1.70
N LEU A 289 16.10 -8.76 2.80
CA LEU A 289 16.51 -10.03 3.41
C LEU A 289 15.55 -10.51 4.49
N ALA A 290 14.99 -9.59 5.27
CA ALA A 290 14.06 -9.89 6.33
C ALA A 290 13.27 -8.66 6.77
N LYS A 291 12.12 -8.91 7.41
CA LYS A 291 11.27 -7.90 8.04
C LYS A 291 10.79 -8.37 9.40
N TRP A 292 10.54 -7.44 10.31
CA TRP A 292 9.99 -7.74 11.64
C TRP A 292 8.93 -6.72 12.07
N HIS A 293 7.90 -7.22 12.74
CA HIS A 293 6.88 -6.43 13.41
C HIS A 293 7.44 -5.82 14.72
N ASN A 294 6.83 -4.75 15.23
CA ASN A 294 7.19 -4.16 16.55
C ASN A 294 7.17 -5.17 17.70
N ASN A 295 6.35 -6.21 17.60
CA ASN A 295 6.20 -7.26 18.60
C ASN A 295 7.24 -8.39 18.44
N ASP A 296 7.95 -8.44 17.30
CA ASP A 296 8.81 -9.57 16.90
C ASP A 296 10.24 -9.16 16.62
N PHE A 297 10.72 -8.06 17.23
CA PHE A 297 12.10 -7.61 17.02
C PHE A 297 13.10 -8.74 17.35
N PRO A 298 14.06 -9.02 16.45
CA PRO A 298 14.90 -10.18 16.59
C PRO A 298 15.92 -9.97 17.72
N THR A 299 16.22 -11.04 18.44
CA THR A 299 17.41 -11.06 19.31
C THR A 299 18.67 -11.04 18.45
N ILE A 300 19.81 -10.60 19.01
CA ILE A 300 21.10 -10.59 18.30
C ILE A 300 21.42 -11.97 17.70
N LYS A 301 21.09 -13.07 18.41
CA LYS A 301 21.30 -14.43 17.92
C LYS A 301 20.51 -14.68 16.63
N LYS A 302 19.20 -14.42 16.63
CA LYS A 302 18.33 -14.60 15.46
C LYS A 302 18.74 -13.68 14.31
N PHE A 303 19.18 -12.47 14.63
CA PHE A 303 19.70 -11.52 13.63
C PHE A 303 20.96 -12.05 12.95
N LYS A 304 21.93 -12.57 13.71
CA LYS A 304 23.14 -13.22 13.17
C LYS A 304 22.81 -14.44 12.31
N GLU A 305 21.87 -15.27 12.72
CA GLU A 305 21.40 -16.41 11.92
C GLU A 305 20.77 -15.97 10.60
N THR A 306 20.07 -14.83 10.59
CA THR A 306 19.46 -14.27 9.37
C THR A 306 20.53 -13.78 8.40
N ILE A 307 21.58 -13.12 8.92
CA ILE A 307 22.71 -12.64 8.14
C ILE A 307 23.59 -13.80 7.62
N GLY A 308 23.81 -14.84 8.42
CA GLY A 308 24.70 -15.96 8.08
C GLY A 308 24.10 -17.01 7.14
N LYS A 309 22.79 -16.95 6.85
CA LYS A 309 22.10 -17.86 5.92
C LYS A 309 22.13 -17.39 4.45
N GLN A 310 22.71 -16.21 4.17
CA GLN A 310 22.76 -15.57 2.86
C GLN A 310 24.21 -15.38 2.40
#